data_AF-A0A920NEA2-F1
#
_entry.id   AF-A0A920NEA2-F1
#
_cell.length_a   1.000
_cell.length_b   1.000
_cell.length_c   1.000
_cell.angle_alpha   90.00
_cell.angle_beta   90.00
_cell.angle_gamma   90.00
#
_symmetry.space_group_name_H-M   'P 1'
#
loop_
_entity.id
_entity.type
_entity.pdbx_description
1 polymer ?
#
loop_
_entity_poly.entity_id
_entity_poly.type
_entity_poly.pdbx_seq_one_letter_code
_entity_poly.pdbx_strand_id
1 'polypeptide(L)'
;MIKDIIKNLKPSSTLLINEKSNKLEREGKKIFKFGFGQSPFKVPQDIVNELKGNAHQNKYLPMQGLEDLRVSIATTFLKKRIINTQTLI
;
A
#
# COMPACT_ATOMS: atom_id res chain seq x y z
N MET A 1 19.97 -24.48 -8.17
CA MET A 1 20.22 -24.68 -6.72
C MET A 1 19.76 -23.45 -5.96
N ILE A 2 19.02 -23.63 -4.85
CA ILE A 2 18.62 -22.52 -3.97
C ILE A 2 19.80 -22.15 -3.05
N LYS A 3 20.09 -20.85 -2.92
CA LYS A 3 21.19 -20.34 -2.07
C LYS A 3 20.92 -20.62 -0.59
N ASP A 4 21.97 -20.91 0.20
CA ASP A 4 21.83 -21.29 1.61
C ASP A 4 21.18 -20.22 2.49
N ILE A 5 21.36 -18.94 2.13
CA ILE A 5 20.70 -17.80 2.81
C ILE A 5 19.17 -17.94 2.78
N ILE A 6 18.61 -18.50 1.72
CA ILE A 6 17.16 -18.67 1.56
C ILE A 6 16.66 -19.93 2.28
N LYS A 7 17.49 -20.97 2.37
CA LYS A 7 17.11 -22.25 3.01
C LYS A 7 16.71 -22.11 4.48
N ASN A 8 17.24 -21.10 5.16
CA ASN A 8 16.99 -20.86 6.58
C ASN A 8 15.91 -19.80 6.85
N LEU A 9 15.31 -19.19 5.80
CA LEU A 9 14.23 -18.22 5.96
C LEU A 9 12.95 -18.92 6.40
N LYS A 10 12.43 -18.52 7.55
CA LYS A 10 11.11 -18.96 8.03
C LYS A 10 10.01 -18.11 7.37
N PRO A 11 8.82 -18.68 7.12
CA PRO A 11 7.65 -17.89 6.76
C PRO A 11 7.39 -16.80 7.82
N SER A 12 6.88 -15.65 7.37
CA SER A 12 6.54 -14.58 8.30
C SER A 12 5.39 -14.99 9.22
N SER A 13 5.45 -14.57 10.48
CA SER A 13 4.37 -14.85 11.44
C SER A 13 3.03 -14.26 11.00
N THR A 14 3.04 -13.13 10.29
CA THR A 14 1.84 -12.49 9.76
C THR A 14 1.17 -13.31 8.66
N LEU A 15 1.96 -13.96 7.79
CA LEU A 15 1.44 -14.86 6.76
C LEU A 15 0.82 -16.11 7.39
N LEU A 16 1.51 -16.72 8.36
CA LEU A 16 1.05 -17.93 9.04
C LEU A 16 -0.31 -17.74 9.72
N ILE A 17 -0.51 -16.59 10.39
CA ILE A 17 -1.80 -16.27 11.03
C ILE A 17 -2.91 -16.12 9.98
N ASN A 18 -2.61 -15.45 8.85
CA ASN A 18 -3.57 -15.28 7.76
C ASN A 18 -3.97 -16.64 7.16
N GLU A 19 -3.00 -17.50 6.83
CA GLU A 19 -3.24 -18.85 6.30
C GLU A 19 -4.06 -19.72 7.24
N LYS A 20 -3.73 -19.71 8.54
CA LYS A 20 -4.50 -20.44 9.56
C LYS A 20 -5.92 -19.94 9.65
N SER A 21 -6.13 -18.61 9.63
CA SER A 21 -7.47 -18.01 9.66
C SER A 21 -8.30 -18.40 8.42
N ASN A 22 -7.70 -18.40 7.24
CA ASN A 22 -8.36 -18.82 5.98
C ASN A 22 -8.67 -20.31 5.96
N LYS A 23 -7.83 -21.15 6.60
CA LYS A 23 -8.11 -22.58 6.76
C LYS A 23 -9.34 -22.80 7.62
N LEU A 24 -9.41 -22.17 8.79
CA LEU A 24 -10.55 -22.28 9.71
C LEU A 24 -11.85 -21.78 9.08
N GLU A 25 -11.79 -20.68 8.32
CA GLU A 25 -12.93 -20.16 7.55
C GLU A 25 -13.44 -21.16 6.51
N ARG A 26 -12.54 -21.82 5.77
CA ARG A 26 -12.89 -22.90 4.82
C ARG A 26 -13.47 -24.15 5.48
N GLU A 27 -13.11 -24.42 6.74
CA GLU A 27 -13.70 -25.47 7.57
C GLU A 27 -15.11 -25.10 8.08
N GLY A 28 -15.65 -23.94 7.71
CA GLY A 28 -16.98 -23.48 8.11
C GLY A 28 -17.01 -22.74 9.46
N LYS A 29 -15.85 -22.45 10.05
CA LYS A 29 -15.79 -21.68 11.31
C LYS A 29 -15.97 -20.20 11.02
N LYS A 30 -16.73 -19.53 11.88
CA LYS A 30 -16.88 -18.06 11.84
C LYS A 30 -15.58 -17.41 12.33
N ILE A 31 -14.93 -16.66 11.45
CA ILE A 31 -13.66 -15.96 11.73
C ILE A 31 -13.85 -14.46 11.51
N PHE A 32 -13.33 -13.66 12.44
CA PHE A 32 -13.28 -12.20 12.31
C PHE A 32 -11.83 -11.76 12.20
N LYS A 33 -11.47 -11.14 11.07
CA LYS A 33 -10.10 -10.74 10.77
C LYS A 33 -9.93 -9.25 11.07
N PHE A 34 -9.23 -8.94 12.17
CA PHE A 34 -8.87 -7.56 12.53
C PHE A 34 -7.45 -7.17 12.12
N GLY A 35 -6.70 -8.08 11.50
CA GLY A 35 -5.34 -7.85 11.00
C GLY A 35 -5.31 -7.15 9.65
N PHE A 36 -5.93 -5.97 9.53
CA PHE A 36 -5.96 -5.20 8.29
C PHE A 36 -4.56 -4.69 7.93
N GLY A 37 -3.97 -5.23 6.85
CA GLY A 37 -2.71 -4.71 6.28
C GLY A 37 -2.93 -3.66 5.17
N GLN A 38 -4.17 -3.55 4.68
CA GLN A 38 -4.58 -2.61 3.64
C GLN A 38 -5.91 -1.97 4.02
N SER A 39 -6.17 -0.79 3.47
CA SER A 39 -7.45 -0.11 3.63
C SER A 39 -8.61 -0.98 3.11
N PRO A 40 -9.71 -1.13 3.87
CA PRO A 40 -10.91 -1.82 3.39
C PRO A 40 -11.78 -0.94 2.48
N PHE A 41 -11.44 0.34 2.36
CA PHE A 41 -12.21 1.30 1.57
C PHE A 41 -11.87 1.20 0.08
N LYS A 42 -12.88 1.46 -0.76
CA LYS A 42 -12.71 1.54 -2.22
C LYS A 42 -11.79 2.71 -2.58
N VAL A 43 -11.02 2.54 -3.66
CA VAL A 43 -10.24 3.63 -4.25
C VAL A 43 -11.20 4.74 -4.73
N PRO A 44 -10.90 6.02 -4.45
CA PRO A 44 -11.66 7.16 -4.98
C PRO A 44 -11.84 7.12 -6.51
N GLN A 45 -13.02 7.51 -7.00
CA GLN A 45 -13.42 7.34 -8.40
C GLN A 45 -12.63 8.24 -9.36
N ASP A 46 -12.28 9.44 -8.92
CA ASP A 46 -11.40 10.38 -9.61
C ASP A 46 -10.03 9.76 -9.91
N ILE A 47 -9.41 9.10 -8.93
CA ILE A 47 -8.14 8.39 -9.11
C ILE A 47 -8.29 7.26 -10.13
N VAL A 48 -9.38 6.48 -10.04
CA VAL A 48 -9.66 5.40 -11.00
C VAL A 48 -9.82 5.94 -12.43
N ASN A 49 -10.51 7.08 -12.58
CA ASN A 49 -10.72 7.70 -13.88
C ASN A 49 -9.41 8.24 -14.49
N GLU A 50 -8.58 8.89 -13.69
CA GLU A 50 -7.28 9.40 -14.13
C GLU A 50 -6.35 8.27 -14.59
N LEU A 51 -6.30 7.16 -13.83
CA LEU A 51 -5.53 5.97 -14.21
C LEU A 51 -6.01 5.37 -15.53
N LYS A 52 -7.33 5.30 -15.75
CA LYS A 52 -7.90 4.84 -17.02
C LYS A 52 -7.53 5.75 -18.18
N GLY A 53 -7.61 7.07 -18.00
CA GLY A 53 -7.24 8.05 -19.03
C GLY A 53 -5.78 7.96 -19.45
N ASN A 54 -4.89 7.61 -18.52
CA ASN A 54 -3.45 7.50 -18.76
C ASN A 54 -2.97 6.10 -19.17
N ALA A 55 -3.87 5.17 -19.50
CA ALA A 55 -3.50 3.80 -19.89
C ALA A 55 -2.60 3.71 -21.14
N HIS A 56 -2.55 4.77 -21.95
CA HIS A 56 -1.67 4.89 -23.11
C HIS A 56 -0.19 5.14 -22.74
N GLN A 57 0.11 5.54 -21.51
CA GLN A 57 1.45 5.80 -21.03
C GLN A 57 2.19 4.48 -20.75
N ASN A 58 3.04 4.05 -21.69
CA ASN A 58 3.75 2.77 -21.64
C ASN A 58 5.28 2.91 -21.60
N LYS A 59 5.79 4.13 -21.41
CA LYS A 59 7.21 4.44 -21.38
C LYS A 59 7.76 4.34 -19.96
N TYR A 60 9.06 4.05 -19.88
CA TYR A 60 9.77 4.13 -18.60
C TYR A 60 9.73 5.55 -18.04
N LEU A 61 9.54 5.62 -16.73
CA LEU A 61 9.67 6.84 -15.96
C LEU A 61 11.12 6.99 -15.45
N PRO A 62 11.55 8.20 -15.08
CA PRO A 62 12.80 8.39 -14.36
C PRO A 62 12.85 7.51 -13.10
N MET A 63 14.05 7.07 -12.70
CA MET A 63 14.26 6.23 -11.52
C MET A 63 13.64 6.84 -10.25
N GLN A 64 13.70 8.17 -10.14
CA GLN A 64 13.18 8.93 -9.00
C GLN A 64 11.66 9.15 -9.06
N GLY A 65 10.99 8.76 -10.16
CA GLY A 65 9.61 9.08 -10.46
C GLY A 65 9.44 10.38 -11.26
N LEU A 66 8.19 10.74 -11.53
CA LEU A 66 7.82 11.94 -12.28
C LEU A 66 8.13 13.22 -11.48
N GLU A 67 8.72 14.21 -12.14
CA GLU A 67 9.05 15.49 -11.50
C GLU A 67 7.82 16.16 -10.87
N ASP A 68 6.73 16.25 -11.64
CA ASP A 68 5.49 16.86 -11.19
C ASP A 68 4.92 16.18 -9.94
N LEU A 69 5.06 14.85 -9.85
CA LEU A 69 4.65 14.09 -8.67
C LEU A 69 5.53 14.44 -7.47
N ARG A 70 6.85 14.52 -7.64
CA ARG A 70 7.79 14.89 -6.57
C ARG A 70 7.50 16.30 -6.04
N VAL A 71 7.30 17.28 -6.92
CA VAL A 71 6.97 18.66 -6.57
C VAL A 71 5.62 18.74 -5.86
N SER A 72 4.60 18.01 -6.34
CA SER A 72 3.27 17.97 -5.74
C SER A 72 3.29 17.39 -4.31
N ILE A 73 4.03 16.30 -4.10
CA ILE A 73 4.22 15.70 -2.77
C ILE A 73 4.91 16.69 -1.83
N ALA A 74 6.03 17.29 -2.26
CA ALA A 74 6.79 18.24 -1.45
C ALA A 74 5.93 19.45 -1.03
N THR A 75 5.22 20.04 -2.00
CA THR A 75 4.33 21.18 -1.78
C THR A 75 3.19 20.81 -0.83
N THR A 76 2.56 19.64 -1.01
CA THR A 76 1.47 19.18 -0.14
C THR A 76 1.95 18.97 1.30
N PHE A 77 3.13 18.37 1.47
CA PHE A 77 3.72 18.13 2.78
C PHE A 77 4.05 19.44 3.51
N LEU A 78 4.65 20.42 2.79
CA LEU A 78 4.95 21.74 3.35
C LEU A 78 3.68 22.49 3.76
N LYS A 79 2.64 22.51 2.92
CA LYS A 79 1.34 23.12 3.23
C LYS A 79 0.75 22.52 4.51
N LYS A 80 0.72 21.19 4.64
CA LYS A 80 0.21 20.50 5.83
C LYS A 80 1.00 20.85 7.10
N ARG A 81 2.33 21.00 7.01
CA ARG A 81 3.15 21.40 8.16
C ARG A 81 2.92 22.84 8.59
N ILE A 82 2.83 23.78 7.65
CA ILE A 82 2.62 25.21 7.95
C ILE A 82 1.27 25.43 8.66
N ILE A 83 0.21 24.76 8.18
CA ILE A 83 -1.13 24.82 8.78
C ILE A 83 -1.08 24.30 10.23
N ASN A 84 -0.39 23.18 10.48
CA ASN A 84 -0.28 22.62 11.84
C ASN A 84 0.51 23.51 12.82
N THR A 85 1.40 24.38 12.35
CA THR A 85 2.10 25.36 13.20
C THR A 85 1.27 26.60 13.53
N GLN A 86 0.27 26.94 12.73
CA GLN A 86 -0.62 28.09 13.00
C GLN A 86 -1.81 27.73 13.91
N THR A 87 -2.09 26.45 14.13
CA THR A 87 -3.19 26.00 15.03
C THR A 87 -2.76 25.85 16.50
N LEU A 88 -1.54 26.25 16.86
CA LEU A 88 -0.98 26.17 18.23
C LEU A 88 -0.63 27.54 18.84
N ILE A 89 -1.18 28.62 18.29
CA ILE A 89 -1.12 29.98 18.87
C ILE A 89 -2.53 30.54 19.02
#